data_AF-A0A3C0SWH5-F1
#
_entry.id   AF-A0A3C0SWH5-F1
#
_cell.length_a   1.000
_cell.length_b   1.000
_cell.length_c   1.000
_cell.angle_alpha   90.00
_cell.angle_beta   90.00
_cell.angle_gamma   90.00
#
_symmetry.space_group_name_H-M   'P 1'
#
loop_
_entity.id
_entity.type
_entity.pdbx_description
1 polymer ?
#
loop_
_entity_poly.entity_id
_entity_poly.type
_entity_poly.pdbx_seq_one_letter_code
_entity_poly.pdbx_strand_id
1 'polypeptide(L)'
;MLNGLIPIVKERLKLLSDIVPMTAFLFSDISGYAAEDLFPKKKDAAATLELIQAGKPLIEKLSELDDDQLEEAFKALSEETGFKLGDLLAPLRVAVTGSRISPPLFASIRLLGLETALERIDAAMKKLG
;
A
#
# COMPACT_ATOMS: atom_id res chain seq x y z
N MET A 1 -12.96 14.51 -4.34
CA MET A 1 -12.16 13.43 -4.97
C MET A 1 -11.02 13.98 -5.84
N LEU A 2 -11.28 14.77 -6.90
CA LEU A 2 -10.21 15.26 -7.81
C LEU A 2 -9.21 16.25 -7.18
N ASN A 3 -9.64 17.16 -6.29
CA ASN A 3 -8.73 18.16 -5.69
C ASN A 3 -7.65 17.54 -4.77
N GLY A 4 -7.91 16.40 -4.13
CA GLY A 4 -6.92 15.69 -3.31
C GLY A 4 -5.93 14.88 -4.15
N LEU A 5 -6.33 14.46 -5.35
CA LEU A 5 -5.52 13.61 -6.24
C LEU A 5 -4.32 14.35 -6.85
N ILE A 6 -4.52 15.62 -7.22
CA ILE A 6 -3.54 16.45 -7.93
C ILE A 6 -2.20 16.56 -7.17
N PRO A 7 -2.14 16.96 -5.88
CA PRO A 7 -0.86 17.10 -5.18
C PRO A 7 -0.09 15.77 -5.06
N ILE A 8 -0.81 14.68 -4.79
CA ILE A 8 -0.23 13.36 -4.53
C ILE A 8 0.39 12.74 -5.79
N VAL A 9 -0.23 12.95 -6.94
CA VAL A 9 0.24 12.37 -8.20
C VAL A 9 1.31 13.25 -8.85
N LYS A 10 1.18 14.59 -8.77
CA LYS A 10 2.09 15.56 -9.41
C LYS A 10 3.56 15.36 -9.04
N GLU A 11 3.89 14.94 -7.82
CA GLU A 11 5.28 14.70 -7.38
C GLU A 11 5.93 13.47 -8.01
N ARG A 12 5.14 12.53 -8.55
CA ARG A 12 5.61 11.26 -9.11
C ARG A 12 5.44 11.16 -10.62
N LEU A 13 4.71 12.08 -11.25
CA LEU A 13 4.57 12.14 -12.70
C LEU A 13 5.90 12.52 -13.36
N LYS A 14 6.35 11.71 -14.32
CA LYS A 14 7.38 12.13 -15.27
C LYS A 14 6.75 12.72 -16.53
N LEU A 15 5.60 12.18 -16.92
CA LEU A 15 4.77 12.62 -18.04
C LEU A 15 3.30 12.70 -17.62
N LEU A 16 2.51 13.55 -18.29
CA LEU A 16 1.05 13.64 -18.05
C LEU A 16 0.34 12.30 -18.32
N SER A 17 0.88 11.46 -19.21
CA SER A 17 0.38 10.11 -19.47
C SER A 17 0.51 9.16 -18.27
N ASP A 18 1.37 9.46 -17.30
CA ASP A 18 1.57 8.61 -16.13
C ASP A 18 0.38 8.72 -15.15
N ILE A 19 -0.49 9.73 -15.30
CA ILE A 19 -1.62 9.96 -14.40
C ILE A 19 -2.64 8.83 -14.42
N VAL A 20 -2.91 8.27 -15.60
CA VAL A 20 -3.90 7.20 -15.77
C VAL A 20 -3.48 5.92 -15.03
N PRO A 21 -2.28 5.35 -15.28
CA PRO A 21 -1.85 4.15 -14.54
C PRO A 21 -1.67 4.40 -13.04
N MET A 22 -1.27 5.61 -12.62
CA MET A 22 -1.09 5.94 -11.20
C MET A 22 -2.39 6.11 -10.42
N THR A 23 -3.53 6.28 -11.09
CA THR A 23 -4.82 6.57 -10.46
C THR A 23 -5.90 5.54 -10.79
N ALA A 24 -5.63 4.62 -11.72
CA ALA A 24 -6.54 3.54 -12.11
C ALA A 24 -7.08 2.73 -10.92
N PHE A 25 -6.26 2.54 -9.88
CA PHE A 25 -6.65 1.79 -8.67
C PHE A 25 -7.83 2.40 -7.90
N LEU A 26 -8.15 3.69 -8.14
CA LEU A 26 -9.29 4.39 -7.53
C LEU A 26 -10.62 4.09 -8.23
N PHE A 27 -10.57 3.63 -9.48
CA PHE A 27 -11.75 3.53 -10.36
C PHE A 27 -11.97 2.12 -10.93
N SER A 28 -10.99 1.24 -10.80
CA SER A 28 -10.99 -0.09 -11.40
C SER A 28 -10.78 -1.18 -10.38
N ASP A 29 -11.24 -2.39 -10.72
CA ASP A 29 -10.80 -3.60 -10.03
C ASP A 29 -9.30 -3.81 -10.25
N ILE A 30 -8.60 -4.15 -9.17
CA ILE A 30 -7.15 -4.38 -9.14
C ILE A 30 -6.78 -5.86 -8.99
N SER A 31 -7.75 -6.78 -8.99
CA SER A 31 -7.57 -8.21 -8.70
C SER A 31 -6.59 -8.97 -9.62
N GLY A 32 -6.14 -8.35 -10.72
CA GLY A 32 -5.32 -8.96 -11.76
C GLY A 32 -3.81 -9.14 -11.49
N TYR A 33 -3.25 -8.61 -10.40
CA TYR A 33 -1.83 -8.83 -10.07
C TYR A 33 -1.56 -10.29 -9.65
N ALA A 34 -0.36 -10.82 -9.82
CA ALA A 34 0.01 -12.18 -9.39
C ALA A 34 0.38 -12.21 -7.90
N ALA A 35 0.34 -13.37 -7.22
CA ALA A 35 0.70 -13.43 -5.79
C ALA A 35 2.15 -12.96 -5.55
N GLU A 36 3.03 -13.29 -6.49
CA GLU A 36 4.43 -12.91 -6.55
C GLU A 36 4.63 -11.39 -6.65
N ASP A 37 3.60 -10.66 -7.10
CA ASP A 37 3.64 -9.19 -7.12
C ASP A 37 3.72 -8.58 -5.73
N LEU A 38 3.15 -9.27 -4.73
CA LEU A 38 3.20 -8.86 -3.34
C LEU A 38 4.59 -9.05 -2.73
N PHE A 39 5.41 -9.96 -3.24
CA PHE A 39 6.64 -10.38 -2.56
C PHE A 39 7.69 -9.27 -2.53
N PRO A 40 8.15 -8.85 -1.34
CA PRO A 40 9.36 -8.06 -1.22
C PRO A 40 10.58 -8.83 -1.69
N LYS A 41 11.67 -8.11 -1.93
CA LYS A 41 12.88 -8.70 -2.50
C LYS A 41 13.43 -9.81 -1.59
N LYS A 42 13.59 -11.02 -2.15
CA LYS A 42 14.08 -12.23 -1.45
C LYS A 42 13.15 -12.69 -0.30
N LYS A 43 11.85 -12.42 -0.39
CA LYS A 43 10.83 -12.97 0.50
C LYS A 43 9.94 -13.96 -0.27
N ASP A 44 9.30 -14.87 0.45
CA ASP A 44 8.32 -15.81 -0.09
C ASP A 44 6.91 -15.46 0.40
N ALA A 45 5.92 -16.30 0.06
CA ALA A 45 4.53 -16.07 0.41
C ALA A 45 4.30 -16.01 1.93
N ALA A 46 4.92 -16.92 2.70
CA ALA A 46 4.75 -16.99 4.15
C ALA A 46 5.34 -15.74 4.85
N ALA A 47 6.56 -15.34 4.48
CA ALA A 47 7.16 -14.13 5.02
C ALA A 47 6.41 -12.86 4.58
N THR A 48 5.85 -12.85 3.37
CA THR A 48 5.03 -11.73 2.90
C THR A 48 3.72 -11.63 3.67
N LEU A 49 3.08 -12.76 3.99
CA LEU A 49 1.88 -12.79 4.81
C LEU A 49 2.15 -12.23 6.21
N GLU A 50 3.25 -12.63 6.85
CA GLU A 50 3.68 -12.10 8.15
C GLU A 50 3.89 -10.58 8.12
N LEU A 51 4.53 -10.06 7.06
CA LEU A 51 4.73 -8.62 6.87
C LEU A 51 3.40 -7.85 6.75
N ILE A 52 2.44 -8.38 6.00
CA ILE A 52 1.11 -7.76 5.87
C ILE A 52 0.36 -7.82 7.21
N GLN A 53 0.42 -8.94 7.93
CA GLN A 53 -0.21 -9.11 9.23
C GLN A 53 0.36 -8.14 10.28
N ALA A 54 1.67 -7.91 10.27
CA ALA A 54 2.32 -6.94 11.14
C ALA A 54 1.93 -5.48 10.79
N GLY A 55 1.80 -5.17 9.49
CA GLY A 55 1.51 -3.80 9.03
C GLY A 55 0.03 -3.40 9.05
N LYS A 56 -0.91 -4.35 8.88
CA LYS A 56 -2.35 -4.07 8.79
C LYS A 56 -2.89 -3.25 9.99
N PRO A 57 -2.55 -3.54 11.26
CA PRO A 57 -3.03 -2.77 12.41
C PRO A 57 -2.63 -1.28 12.37
N LEU A 58 -1.52 -0.94 11.71
CA LEU A 58 -1.14 0.46 11.51
C LEU A 58 -1.98 1.13 10.43
N ILE A 59 -2.35 0.39 9.36
CA ILE A 59 -3.27 0.90 8.34
C ILE A 59 -4.66 1.18 8.94
N GLU A 60 -5.14 0.36 9.87
CA GLU A 60 -6.41 0.58 10.56
C GLU A 60 -6.47 1.92 11.33
N LYS A 61 -5.30 2.43 11.76
CA LYS A 61 -5.18 3.72 12.47
C LYS A 61 -5.14 4.95 11.55
N LEU A 62 -5.31 4.77 10.24
CA LEU A 62 -5.20 5.87 9.27
C LEU A 62 -6.31 6.92 9.41
N SER A 63 -7.43 6.60 10.06
CA SER A 63 -8.45 7.58 10.44
C SER A 63 -8.04 8.46 11.64
N GLU A 64 -7.09 8.02 12.45
CA GLU A 64 -6.67 8.67 13.69
C GLU A 64 -5.33 9.40 13.56
N LEU A 65 -4.46 8.90 12.68
CA LEU A 65 -3.11 9.40 12.48
C LEU A 65 -2.97 10.08 11.12
N ASP A 66 -2.12 11.10 11.06
CA ASP A 66 -1.65 11.66 9.78
C ASP A 66 -0.57 10.77 9.12
N ASP A 67 -0.12 11.17 7.93
CA ASP A 67 0.83 10.37 7.15
C ASP A 67 2.22 10.31 7.82
N ASP A 68 2.66 11.39 8.49
CA ASP A 68 3.96 11.45 9.16
C ASP A 68 3.97 10.54 10.40
N GLN A 69 2.88 10.57 11.18
CA GLN A 69 2.68 9.68 12.33
C GLN A 69 2.64 8.21 11.92
N LEU A 70 2.00 7.89 10.80
CA LEU A 70 2.02 6.53 10.24
C LEU A 70 3.42 6.13 9.79
N GLU A 71 4.17 7.02 9.14
CA GLU A 71 5.56 6.74 8.77
C GLU A 71 6.43 6.44 9.99
N GLU A 72 6.28 7.21 11.08
CA GLU A 72 6.97 6.96 12.34
C GLU A 72 6.55 5.62 12.96
N ALA A 73 5.26 5.30 12.98
CA ALA A 73 4.77 4.03 13.50
C ALA A 73 5.33 2.83 12.70
N PHE A 74 5.40 2.92 11.37
CA PHE A 74 6.00 1.88 10.53
C PHE A 74 7.52 1.78 10.71
N LYS A 75 8.21 2.89 10.97
CA LYS A 75 9.64 2.88 11.34
C LYS A 75 9.85 2.17 12.68
N ALA A 76 9.04 2.47 13.70
CA ALA A 76 9.11 1.79 14.98
C ALA A 76 8.83 0.28 14.85
N LEU A 77 7.82 -0.11 14.06
CA LEU A 77 7.53 -1.52 13.77
C LEU A 77 8.71 -2.22 13.07
N SER A 78 9.38 -1.53 12.14
CA SER A 78 10.58 -2.02 11.45
C SER A 78 11.71 -2.31 12.45
N GLU A 79 11.90 -1.43 13.44
CA GLU A 79 12.91 -1.61 14.49
C GLU A 79 12.56 -2.76 15.45
N GLU A 80 11.29 -2.87 15.85
CA GLU A 80 10.80 -3.91 16.77
C GLU A 80 10.89 -5.32 16.15
N THR A 81 10.45 -5.46 14.90
CA THR A 81 10.38 -6.77 14.22
C THR A 81 11.69 -7.17 13.54
N GLY A 82 12.60 -6.22 13.32
CA GLY A 82 13.81 -6.41 12.52
C GLY A 82 13.54 -6.50 11.00
N PHE A 83 12.28 -6.35 10.56
CA PHE A 83 11.97 -6.22 9.14
C PHE A 83 12.40 -4.86 8.61
N LYS A 84 12.70 -4.78 7.32
CA LYS A 84 12.98 -3.49 6.69
C LYS A 84 11.67 -2.76 6.44
N LEU A 85 11.64 -1.45 6.68
CA LEU A 85 10.49 -0.59 6.36
C LEU A 85 9.96 -0.81 4.93
N GLY A 86 10.87 -0.93 3.95
CA GLY A 86 10.48 -1.18 2.57
C GLY A 86 9.79 -2.53 2.36
N ASP A 87 10.15 -3.55 3.13
CA ASP A 87 9.54 -4.88 3.07
C ASP A 87 8.14 -4.87 3.70
N LEU A 88 7.90 -4.04 4.71
CA LEU A 88 6.56 -3.85 5.32
C LEU A 88 5.61 -3.10 4.37
N LEU A 89 6.08 -2.04 3.71
CA LEU A 89 5.23 -1.18 2.89
C LEU A 89 4.99 -1.71 1.47
N ALA A 90 5.94 -2.45 0.89
CA ALA A 90 5.82 -2.98 -0.47
C ALA A 90 4.59 -3.88 -0.71
N PRO A 91 4.29 -4.88 0.14
CA PRO A 91 3.15 -5.76 -0.10
C PRO A 91 1.83 -5.03 0.14
N LEU A 92 1.75 -4.14 1.15
CA LEU A 92 0.58 -3.30 1.39
C LEU A 92 0.29 -2.38 0.19
N ARG A 93 1.33 -1.82 -0.44
CA ARG A 93 1.18 -1.03 -1.66
C ARG A 93 0.55 -1.82 -2.80
N VAL A 94 1.07 -3.01 -3.07
CA VAL A 94 0.54 -3.86 -4.15
C VAL A 94 -0.87 -4.32 -3.81
N ALA A 95 -1.13 -4.70 -2.56
CA ALA A 95 -2.46 -5.07 -2.10
C ALA A 95 -3.49 -3.96 -2.36
N VAL A 96 -3.16 -2.71 -2.03
CA VAL A 96 -4.09 -1.57 -2.16
C VAL A 96 -4.21 -1.05 -3.59
N THR A 97 -3.11 -1.04 -4.35
CA THR A 97 -3.04 -0.33 -5.64
C THR A 97 -2.93 -1.25 -6.86
N GLY A 98 -2.68 -2.54 -6.65
CA GLY A 98 -2.38 -3.50 -7.71
C GLY A 98 -1.03 -3.28 -8.40
N SER A 99 -0.18 -2.38 -7.88
CA SER A 99 1.08 -2.00 -8.52
C SER A 99 2.21 -1.88 -7.51
N ARG A 100 3.43 -2.20 -7.94
CA ARG A 100 4.66 -1.94 -7.16
C ARG A 100 5.06 -0.46 -7.17
N ILE A 101 4.59 0.30 -8.16
CA ILE A 101 4.85 1.73 -8.32
C ILE A 101 3.51 2.45 -8.24
N SER A 102 3.36 3.29 -7.22
CA SER A 102 2.14 4.03 -6.93
C SER A 102 2.50 5.41 -6.38
N PRO A 103 1.51 6.30 -6.19
CA PRO A 103 1.70 7.43 -5.29
C PRO A 103 1.98 6.97 -3.84
N PRO A 104 2.32 7.88 -2.92
CA PRO A 104 2.47 7.58 -1.49
C PRO A 104 1.30 6.73 -0.97
N LEU A 105 1.62 5.67 -0.21
CA LEU A 105 0.64 4.63 0.16
C LEU A 105 -0.49 5.19 1.03
N PHE A 106 -0.15 5.93 2.10
CA PHE A 106 -1.14 6.45 3.04
C PHE A 106 -2.07 7.46 2.36
N ALA A 107 -1.49 8.39 1.61
CA ALA A 107 -2.25 9.31 0.75
C ALA A 107 -3.16 8.57 -0.27
N SER A 108 -2.67 7.47 -0.87
CA SER A 108 -3.47 6.62 -1.77
C SER A 108 -4.65 5.96 -1.05
N ILE A 109 -4.45 5.47 0.18
CA ILE A 109 -5.51 4.88 1.01
C ILE A 109 -6.53 5.95 1.42
N ARG A 110 -6.10 7.16 1.78
CA ARG A 110 -7.02 8.27 2.09
C ARG A 110 -7.92 8.62 0.91
N LEU A 111 -7.38 8.59 -0.31
CA LEU A 111 -8.16 8.84 -1.52
C LEU A 111 -9.12 7.70 -1.85
N LEU A 112 -8.68 6.45 -1.66
CA LEU A 112 -9.47 5.25 -1.95
C LEU A 112 -10.58 5.02 -0.91
N GLY A 113 -10.32 5.38 0.35
CA GLY A 113 -11.13 5.00 1.51
C GLY A 113 -10.49 3.83 2.26
N LEU A 114 -10.51 3.92 3.60
CA LEU A 114 -9.90 2.94 4.49
C LEU A 114 -10.56 1.56 4.40
N GLU A 115 -11.89 1.51 4.34
CA GLU A 115 -12.67 0.26 4.23
C GLU A 115 -12.24 -0.56 3.00
N THR A 116 -12.30 0.04 1.81
CA THR A 116 -11.85 -0.57 0.56
C THR A 116 -10.39 -1.01 0.61
N ALA A 117 -9.51 -0.23 1.24
CA ALA A 117 -8.10 -0.59 1.38
C ALA A 117 -7.91 -1.83 2.27
N LEU A 118 -8.64 -1.93 3.38
CA LEU A 118 -8.58 -3.08 4.28
C LEU A 118 -9.16 -4.35 3.62
N GLU A 119 -10.27 -4.23 2.89
CA GLU A 119 -10.81 -5.35 2.10
C GLU A 119 -9.80 -5.90 1.08
N ARG A 120 -9.09 -5.00 0.40
CA ARG A 120 -8.03 -5.36 -0.56
C ARG A 120 -6.83 -6.00 0.12
N ILE A 121 -6.44 -5.52 1.30
CA ILE A 121 -5.38 -6.13 2.12
C ILE A 121 -5.78 -7.54 2.56
N ASP A 122 -7.04 -7.73 2.98
CA ASP A 122 -7.56 -9.04 3.36
C ASP A 122 -7.61 -10.01 2.18
N ALA A 123 -7.99 -9.54 1.00
CA ALA A 123 -7.92 -10.33 -0.23
C ALA A 123 -6.48 -10.73 -0.58
N ALA A 124 -5.52 -9.83 -0.38
CA ALA A 124 -4.10 -10.11 -0.61
C ALA A 124 -3.57 -11.18 0.36
N MET A 125 -3.93 -11.12 1.64
CA MET A 125 -3.56 -12.16 2.61
C MET A 125 -4.11 -13.53 2.21
N LYS A 126 -5.40 -13.62 1.82
CA LYS A 126 -6.01 -14.87 1.30
C LYS A 126 -5.30 -15.43 0.08
N LYS A 127 -4.66 -14.57 -0.73
CA LYS A 127 -3.92 -14.97 -1.93
C LYS A 127 -2.55 -15.58 -1.61
N LEU A 128 -2.00 -15.27 -0.43
CA LEU A 128 -0.68 -15.75 0.01
C LEU A 128 -0.74 -17.09 0.76
N GLY A 129 -1.91 -17.47 1.27
CA GLY A 129 -2.13 -18.73 2.01
C GLY A 129 -3.38 -18.67 2.88
#